data_AF-A0A1Z1UXB4-F1
#
_entry.id   AF-A0A1Z1UXB4-F1
#
_cell.length_a   1.000
_cell.length_b   1.000
_cell.length_c   1.000
_cell.angle_alpha   90.00
_cell.angle_beta   90.00
_cell.angle_gamma   90.00
#
_symmetry.space_group_name_H-M   'P 1'
#
loop_
_entity.id
_entity.type
_entity.pdbx_description
1 polymer ?
#
loop_
_entity_poly.entity_id
_entity_poly.type
_entity_poly.pdbx_seq_one_letter_code
_entity_poly.pdbx_strand_id
1 'polypeptide(L)'
;MLTLAELERWLTLVVARYHGTEHAGLGQTPAGRWEQEVLLSGVPTLAAHPTAFLVDFLPVVRRRVTRVPGSSSTTCTTSPTPSNRGSAAERRWASS
;
A
#
# COMPACT_ATOMS: atom_id res chain seq x y z
N MET A 1 36.90 3.77 2.40
CA MET A 1 35.50 3.76 1.88
C MET A 1 34.63 3.16 2.95
N LEU A 2 33.50 3.78 3.26
CA LEU A 2 32.55 3.25 4.25
C LEU A 2 31.66 2.21 3.58
N THR A 3 31.34 1.13 4.31
CA THR A 3 30.22 0.27 3.96
C THR A 3 28.90 1.03 4.07
N LEU A 4 27.83 0.50 3.47
CA LEU A 4 26.51 1.10 3.59
C LEU A 4 26.08 1.26 5.06
N ALA A 5 26.28 0.22 5.87
CA ALA A 5 25.93 0.25 7.29
C ALA A 5 26.74 1.29 8.08
N GLU A 6 28.03 1.47 7.75
CA GLU A 6 28.87 2.49 8.39
C GLU A 6 28.45 3.91 7.98
N LEU A 7 28.10 4.11 6.71
CA LEU A 7 27.58 5.39 6.22
C LEU A 7 26.25 5.73 6.91
N GLU A 8 25.32 4.78 7.01
CA GLU A 8 24.03 4.97 7.68
C GLU A 8 24.20 5.34 9.15
N ARG A 9 25.07 4.62 9.88
CA ARG A 9 25.37 4.93 11.27
C ARG A 9 26.01 6.29 11.43
N TRP A 10 27.00 6.61 10.58
CA TRP A 10 27.67 7.91 10.61
C TRP A 10 26.68 9.05 10.34
N LEU A 11 25.83 8.91 9.32
CA LEU A 11 24.85 9.92 8.93
C LEU A 11 23.86 10.16 10.07
N THR A 12 23.36 9.09 10.70
CA THR A 12 22.45 9.17 11.85
C THR A 12 23.05 10.03 12.98
N LEU A 13 24.32 9.79 13.31
CA LEU A 13 25.01 10.54 14.37
C LEU A 13 25.22 12.00 14.00
N VAL A 14 25.58 12.29 12.75
CA VAL A 14 25.80 13.67 12.29
C VAL A 14 24.49 14.46 12.28
N VAL A 15 23.40 13.86 11.81
CA VAL A 15 22.06 14.48 11.83
C VAL A 15 21.62 14.75 13.28
N ALA A 16 21.74 13.76 14.17
CA ALA A 16 21.41 13.94 15.58
C ALA A 16 22.22 15.09 16.22
N ARG A 17 23.53 15.17 15.94
CA ARG A 17 24.38 16.24 16.43
C ARG A 17 23.97 17.60 15.88
N TYR A 18 23.64 17.70 14.60
CA TYR A 18 23.16 18.94 13.98
C TYR A 18 21.90 19.45 14.68
N HIS A 19 20.92 18.57 14.93
CA HIS A 19 19.68 18.95 15.58
C HIS A 19 19.84 19.37 17.05
N GLY A 20 20.86 18.87 17.73
CA GLY A 20 21.16 19.20 19.13
C GLY A 20 22.17 20.33 19.35
N THR A 21 22.82 20.85 18.30
CA THR A 21 23.80 21.94 18.42
C THR A 21 23.16 23.27 18.02
N GLU A 22 23.52 24.35 18.71
CA GLU A 22 23.06 25.69 18.34
C GLU A 22 23.48 26.03 16.91
N HIS A 23 22.52 26.50 16.12
CA HIS A 23 22.74 26.88 14.74
C HIS A 23 22.87 28.40 14.65
N ALA A 24 24.02 28.91 14.16
CA ALA A 24 24.31 30.34 14.13
C ALA A 24 23.24 31.19 13.43
N GLY A 25 22.62 30.66 12.36
CA GLY A 25 21.52 31.35 11.67
C GLY A 25 20.16 31.32 12.38
N LEU A 26 19.98 30.46 13.39
CA LEU A 26 18.75 30.36 14.19
C LEU A 26 18.90 30.95 15.60
N GLY A 27 20.13 31.03 16.12
CA GLY A 27 20.40 31.42 17.52
C GLY A 27 19.97 30.39 18.57
N GLN A 28 19.54 29.20 18.14
CA GLN A 28 19.12 28.08 18.98
C GLN A 28 19.31 26.76 18.23
N THR A 29 19.04 25.63 18.89
CA THR A 29 19.10 24.31 18.23
C THR A 29 17.97 24.16 17.21
N PRO A 30 18.19 23.48 16.07
CA PRO A 30 17.12 23.17 15.13
C PRO A 30 15.96 22.39 15.77
N ALA A 31 16.25 21.48 16.70
CA ALA A 31 15.22 20.77 17.46
C ALA A 31 14.36 21.72 18.31
N GLY A 32 14.98 22.66 19.04
CA GLY A 32 14.24 23.65 19.83
C GLY A 32 13.39 24.58 18.96
N ARG A 33 13.87 24.98 17.78
CA ARG A 33 13.07 25.78 16.84
C ARG A 33 11.87 25.03 16.30
N TRP A 34 12.03 23.73 16.03
CA TRP A 34 10.94 22.85 15.64
C TRP A 34 9.89 22.73 16.74
N GLU A 35 10.30 22.42 17.97
CA GLU A 35 9.39 22.28 19.12
C GLU A 35 8.59 23.57 19.37
N GLN A 36 9.25 24.72 19.28
CA GLN A 36 8.59 26.02 19.41
C GLN A 36 7.52 26.23 18.32
N GLU A 37 7.83 25.89 17.07
CA GLU A 37 6.88 26.05 15.97
C GLU A 37 5.70 25.08 16.09
N VAL A 38 5.95 23.83 16.50
CA VAL A 38 4.91 22.84 16.75
C VAL A 38 3.97 23.31 17.87
N LEU A 39 4.49 23.98 18.89
CA LEU A 39 3.67 24.54 19.96
C LEU A 39 2.77 25.69 19.46
N LEU A 40 3.23 26.48 18.50
CA LEU A 40 2.51 27.64 17.95
C LEU A 40 1.50 27.25 16.86
N SER A 41 1.90 26.37 15.97
CA SER A 41 1.21 26.06 14.71
C SER A 41 0.62 24.65 14.66
N GLY A 42 0.91 23.81 15.67
CA GLY A 42 0.55 22.40 15.71
C GLY A 42 1.57 21.51 14.98
N VAL A 43 1.41 20.19 15.14
CA VAL A 43 2.25 19.21 14.44
C VAL A 43 1.91 19.23 12.94
N PRO A 44 2.89 19.46 12.05
CA PRO A 44 2.62 19.45 10.61
C PRO A 44 2.18 18.06 10.14
N THR A 45 1.28 18.02 9.16
CA THR A 45 0.83 16.76 8.56
C THR A 45 1.98 16.11 7.78
N LEU A 46 2.35 14.88 8.16
CA LEU A 46 3.50 14.15 7.60
C LEU A 46 3.41 13.94 6.08
N ALA A 47 2.21 13.69 5.57
CA ALA A 47 1.91 13.62 4.14
C ALA A 47 0.51 14.17 3.91
N ALA A 48 0.41 15.34 3.26
CA ALA A 48 -0.87 15.94 2.92
C ALA A 48 -1.71 15.02 2.01
N HIS A 49 -1.05 14.16 1.21
CA HIS A 49 -1.68 13.22 0.28
C HIS A 49 -0.98 11.86 0.38
N PRO A 50 -1.42 10.95 1.27
CA PRO A 50 -0.73 9.69 1.53
C PRO A 50 -0.50 8.81 0.29
N THR A 51 -1.45 8.81 -0.65
CA THR A 51 -1.32 8.05 -1.90
C THR A 51 -0.23 8.62 -2.81
N ALA A 52 -0.16 9.94 -2.96
CA ALA A 52 0.86 10.59 -3.78
C ALA A 52 2.26 10.40 -3.18
N PHE A 53 2.36 10.50 -1.86
CA PHE A 53 3.60 10.21 -1.12
C PHE A 53 4.14 8.81 -1.47
N LEU A 54 3.30 7.77 -1.45
CA LEU A 54 3.74 6.41 -1.83
C LEU A 54 4.25 6.33 -3.28
N VAL A 55 3.63 7.07 -4.20
CA VAL A 55 4.03 7.11 -5.61
C VAL A 55 5.42 7.73 -5.78
N ASP A 56 5.75 8.78 -5.02
CA ASP A 56 7.04 9.47 -5.08
C ASP A 56 8.22 8.55 -4.71
N PHE A 57 7.99 7.55 -3.85
CA PHE A 57 9.01 6.59 -3.42
C PHE A 57 9.02 5.28 -4.21
N LEU A 58 8.04 5.05 -5.08
CA LEU A 58 8.00 3.86 -5.91
C LEU A 58 8.90 4.07 -7.14
N PRO A 59 10.01 3.33 -7.28
CA PRO A 59 10.77 3.36 -8.52
C PRO A 59 9.87 2.90 -9.66
N VAL A 60 9.54 3.81 -10.58
CA VAL A 60 8.74 3.49 -11.77
C VAL A 60 9.65 2.75 -12.76
N VAL A 61 9.58 1.43 -12.74
CA VAL A 61 10.14 0.57 -13.79
C VAL A 61 8.98 0.02 -14.61
N ARG A 62 8.92 0.41 -15.89
CA ARG A 62 7.91 -0.10 -16.82
C ARG A 62 8.24 -1.55 -17.17
N ARG A 63 7.47 -2.50 -16.64
CA ARG A 63 7.54 -3.92 -16.98
C ARG A 63 6.32 -4.36 -17.78
N ARG A 64 6.53 -5.15 -18.83
CA ARG A 64 5.44 -5.80 -19.56
C ARG A 64 4.94 -6.98 -18.73
N VAL A 65 3.70 -6.93 -18.27
CA VAL A 65 3.05 -8.08 -17.62
C VAL A 65 2.79 -9.12 -18.71
N THR A 66 3.50 -10.24 -18.67
CA THR A 66 3.24 -11.40 -19.53
C THR A 66 2.38 -12.40 -18.76
N ARG A 67 1.47 -13.07 -19.47
CA ARG A 67 0.77 -14.24 -18.91
C ARG A 67 1.83 -15.29 -18.56
N VAL A 68 1.80 -15.79 -17.33
CA VAL A 68 2.62 -16.95 -16.94
C VAL A 68 2.17 -18.15 -17.79
N PRO A 69 3.04 -18.75 -18.62
CA PRO A 69 2.70 -19.98 -19.32
C PRO A 69 2.40 -21.06 -18.26
N GLY A 70 1.15 -21.55 -18.22
CA GLY A 70 0.75 -22.62 -17.30
C GLY A 70 -0.34 -22.28 -16.29
N SER A 71 -0.74 -21.02 -16.10
CA SER A 71 -1.95 -20.68 -15.31
C SER A 71 -3.23 -20.86 -16.13
N SER A 72 -3.44 -22.06 -16.65
CA SER A 72 -4.74 -22.48 -17.15
C SER A 72 -5.57 -22.88 -15.95
N SER A 73 -6.38 -21.94 -15.43
CA SER A 73 -7.52 -22.27 -14.58
C SER A 73 -8.56 -22.99 -15.43
N THR A 74 -8.30 -24.24 -15.77
CA THR A 74 -9.33 -25.21 -16.15
C THR A 74 -9.86 -25.70 -14.80
N THR A 75 -11.09 -25.41 -14.38
CA THR A 75 -12.29 -26.06 -14.90
C THR A 75 -13.51 -25.30 -14.36
N CYS A 76 -14.38 -24.77 -15.23
CA CYS A 76 -15.78 -24.57 -14.87
C CYS A 76 -16.56 -25.64 -15.63
N THR A 77 -16.84 -26.75 -14.95
CA THR A 77 -17.68 -27.83 -15.46
C THR A 77 -19.12 -27.34 -15.45
N THR A 78 -19.66 -27.02 -16.62
CA THR A 78 -21.11 -26.85 -16.78
C THR A 78 -21.74 -28.25 -16.86
N SER A 79 -22.40 -28.68 -15.79
CA SER A 79 -23.23 -29.90 -15.76
C SER A 79 -24.55 -29.71 -16.53
N PRO A 80 -25.18 -30.80 -17.01
CA PRO A 80 -26.06 -30.77 -18.18
C PRO A 80 -27.53 -30.42 -17.86
N THR A 81 -28.17 -29.85 -18.88
CA THR A 81 -29.60 -29.56 -19.00
C THR A 81 -30.49 -30.77 -18.67
N PRO A 82 -31.52 -30.65 -17.81
CA PRO A 82 -32.53 -31.70 -17.70
C PRO A 82 -33.48 -31.63 -18.90
N SER A 83 -33.53 -32.70 -19.70
CA SER A 83 -34.53 -32.85 -20.76
C SER A 83 -35.90 -33.14 -20.15
N ASN A 84 -36.80 -32.17 -20.15
CA ASN A 84 -38.20 -32.40 -19.79
C ASN A 84 -38.97 -32.87 -21.02
N ARG A 85 -39.16 -34.19 -21.15
CA ARG A 85 -40.06 -34.79 -22.14
C ARG A 85 -41.32 -35.21 -21.40
N GLY A 86 -42.43 -34.54 -21.71
CA GLY A 86 -43.65 -34.56 -20.89
C GLY A 86 -44.39 -35.91 -20.81
N SER A 87 -45.24 -36.00 -19.80
CA SER A 87 -46.48 -36.78 -19.85
C SER A 87 -47.55 -36.03 -19.06
N ALA A 88 -48.37 -35.28 -19.79
CA ALA A 88 -49.70 -34.93 -19.35
C ALA A 88 -50.62 -36.15 -19.58
N ALA A 89 -51.61 -36.31 -18.71
CA ALA A 89 -52.76 -37.21 -18.84
C ALA A 89 -52.62 -38.65 -18.29
N GLU A 90 -52.61 -38.77 -16.97
CA GLU A 90 -53.33 -39.85 -16.26
C GLU A 90 -53.92 -39.26 -14.97
N ARG A 91 -55.10 -38.63 -15.07
CA ARG A 91 -56.42 -39.21 -14.77
C ARG A 91 -56.59 -39.69 -13.31
N ARG A 92 -57.24 -38.81 -12.53
CA ARG A 92 -58.60 -39.03 -12.00
C ARG A 92 -58.75 -40.15 -10.95
N TRP A 93 -58.40 -39.89 -9.70
CA TRP A 93 -59.09 -40.44 -8.51
C TRP A 93 -59.09 -39.32 -7.45
N ALA A 94 -60.07 -38.42 -7.50
CA ALA A 94 -61.37 -38.50 -6.82
C ALA A 94 -61.27 -38.10 -5.35
N SER A 95 -61.73 -36.88 -5.09
CA SER A 95 -62.22 -36.36 -3.81
C SER A 95 -63.02 -37.40 -3.01
N SER A 96 -62.68 -37.59 -1.74
CA SER A 96 -63.57 -37.70 -0.57
C SER A 96 -62.72 -37.83 0.69
#